data_AF-A0A929ZTG8-F1
#
_entry.id   AF-A0A929ZTG8-F1
#
_cell.length_a   1.000
_cell.length_b   1.000
_cell.length_c   1.000
_cell.angle_alpha   90.00
_cell.angle_beta   90.00
_cell.angle_gamma   90.00
#
_symmetry.space_group_name_H-M   'P 1'
#
loop_
_entity.id
_entity.type
_entity.pdbx_description
1 polymer ?
#
loop_
_entity_poly.entity_id
_entity_poly.type
_entity_poly.pdbx_seq_one_letter_code
_entity_poly.pdbx_strand_id
1 'polypeptide(L)'
;MSVIGQIRKKPWVLMGVVVIALLAFLINPDSLNKIFGKDPNILGKVNGEEITREEYSDALLMLQSQAEQQGRPTTGLEEQAWQNLVQSKLIKQEFEKLGLKITEDYFWSQLPYDPLFGQNPEFNVQEFKKEIEKARTDGNMIEQYNAWLRARKEIEYRMMARQVFGNITAGITSNKKEAETIMKQRDEVADI
;
A
#
# COMPACT_ATOMS: atom_id res chain seq x y z
N MET A 1 -55.24 -6.76 -29.89
CA MET A 1 -55.12 -5.28 -29.86
C MET A 1 -53.64 -4.93 -29.83
N SER A 2 -53.15 -4.13 -30.78
CA SER A 2 -51.71 -3.95 -31.00
C SER A 2 -51.07 -3.04 -29.95
N VAL A 3 -49.98 -3.53 -29.33
CA VAL A 3 -49.18 -2.84 -28.29
C VAL A 3 -48.61 -1.50 -28.78
N ILE A 4 -48.39 -1.38 -30.09
CA ILE A 4 -47.91 -0.17 -30.78
C ILE A 4 -48.92 0.99 -30.68
N GLY A 5 -50.23 0.70 -30.63
CA GLY A 5 -51.27 1.72 -30.54
C GLY A 5 -51.42 2.35 -29.15
N GLN A 6 -50.98 1.65 -28.09
CA GLN A 6 -51.08 2.16 -26.71
C GLN A 6 -49.94 3.10 -26.33
N ILE A 7 -48.75 2.93 -26.92
CA ILE A 7 -47.59 3.82 -26.71
C ILE A 7 -47.87 5.23 -27.24
N ARG A 8 -48.57 5.37 -28.38
CA ARG A 8 -48.99 6.67 -28.92
C ARG A 8 -49.92 7.48 -28.01
N LYS A 9 -50.63 6.82 -27.09
CA LYS A 9 -51.58 7.49 -26.17
C LYS A 9 -50.93 8.05 -24.90
N LYS A 10 -49.62 7.84 -24.70
CA LYS A 10 -48.87 8.35 -23.55
C LYS A 10 -47.67 9.18 -24.01
N PRO A 11 -47.91 10.42 -24.51
CA PRO A 11 -46.84 11.29 -25.02
C PRO A 11 -45.74 11.55 -23.98
N TRP A 12 -46.05 11.50 -22.68
CA TRP A 12 -45.07 11.62 -21.60
C TRP A 12 -44.03 10.48 -21.56
N VAL A 13 -44.42 9.25 -21.91
CA VAL A 13 -43.49 8.11 -22.00
C VAL A 13 -42.55 8.31 -23.19
N LEU A 14 -43.09 8.76 -24.31
CA LEU A 14 -42.34 9.07 -25.52
C LEU A 14 -41.33 10.21 -25.27
N MET A 15 -41.76 11.25 -24.55
CA MET A 15 -40.89 12.34 -24.11
C MET A 15 -39.80 11.86 -23.14
N GLY A 16 -40.13 10.99 -22.19
CA GLY A 16 -39.16 10.40 -21.25
C GLY A 16 -38.08 9.58 -21.96
N VAL A 17 -38.45 8.79 -22.97
CA VAL A 17 -37.49 8.01 -23.77
C VAL A 17 -36.56 8.92 -24.56
N VAL A 18 -37.05 10.02 -25.12
CA VAL A 18 -36.21 11.00 -25.85
C VAL A 18 -35.22 11.69 -24.90
N VAL A 19 -35.65 12.07 -23.70
CA VAL A 19 -34.76 12.67 -22.68
C VAL A 19 -33.67 11.68 -22.24
N ILE A 20 -34.04 10.41 -22.01
CA ILE A 20 -33.09 9.35 -21.66
C ILE A 20 -32.10 9.09 -22.81
N ALA A 21 -32.57 9.11 -24.06
CA ALA A 21 -31.71 8.92 -25.23
C ALA A 21 -30.72 10.09 -25.42
N LEU A 22 -31.15 11.33 -25.18
CA LEU A 22 -30.27 12.51 -25.22
C LEU A 22 -29.23 12.50 -24.10
N LEU A 23 -29.62 12.05 -22.89
CA LEU A 23 -28.68 11.86 -21.78
C LEU A 23 -27.69 10.74 -22.08
N ALA A 24 -28.13 9.62 -22.69
CA ALA A 24 -27.27 8.52 -23.08
C ALA A 24 -26.25 8.93 -24.18
N PHE A 25 -26.64 9.83 -25.08
CA PHE A 25 -25.73 10.39 -26.10
C PHE A 25 -24.66 11.32 -25.50
N LEU A 26 -24.94 11.95 -24.36
CA LEU A 26 -23.98 12.79 -23.63
C LEU A 26 -22.91 11.97 -22.89
N ILE A 27 -23.18 10.69 -22.63
CA ILE A 27 -22.30 9.81 -21.88
C ILE A 27 -21.34 9.13 -22.87
N ASN A 28 -20.05 9.46 -22.77
CA ASN A 28 -19.01 8.83 -23.56
C ASN A 28 -18.91 7.32 -23.18
N PRO A 29 -18.85 6.37 -24.12
CA PRO A 29 -18.68 4.93 -23.84
C PRO A 29 -17.50 4.62 -22.89
N ASP A 30 -16.44 5.43 -22.91
CA ASP A 30 -15.32 5.29 -21.97
C ASP A 30 -15.73 5.56 -20.50
N SER A 31 -16.69 6.46 -20.26
CA SER A 31 -17.23 6.72 -18.92
C SER A 31 -18.12 5.59 -18.43
N LEU A 32 -18.86 4.91 -19.32
CA LEU A 32 -19.62 3.71 -18.98
C LEU A 32 -18.70 2.53 -18.65
N ASN A 33 -17.61 2.34 -19.40
CA ASN A 33 -16.60 1.33 -19.11
C ASN A 33 -15.86 1.59 -17.79
N LYS A 34 -15.69 2.85 -17.38
CA LYS A 34 -15.11 3.21 -16.08
C LYS A 34 -16.06 2.94 -14.89
N ILE A 35 -17.37 2.90 -15.14
CA ILE A 35 -18.41 2.65 -14.12
C ILE A 35 -18.78 1.15 -14.04
N PHE A 36 -18.75 0.42 -15.17
CA PHE A 36 -19.20 -0.97 -15.26
C PHE A 36 -18.09 -1.99 -15.62
N GLY A 37 -16.91 -1.54 -16.05
CA GLY A 37 -15.76 -2.40 -16.34
C GLY A 37 -14.82 -2.51 -15.15
N LYS A 38 -14.21 -3.68 -14.96
CA LYS A 38 -13.00 -3.80 -14.13
C LYS A 38 -11.92 -2.92 -14.76
N ASP A 39 -11.51 -1.87 -14.08
CA ASP A 39 -10.34 -1.10 -14.48
C ASP A 39 -9.16 -2.09 -14.64
N PRO A 40 -8.58 -2.25 -15.85
CA PRO A 40 -7.50 -3.21 -16.09
C PRO A 40 -6.22 -2.89 -15.30
N ASN A 41 -6.18 -1.70 -14.68
CA ASN A 41 -5.13 -1.28 -13.77
C ASN A 41 -5.32 -1.79 -12.33
N ILE A 42 -6.49 -2.29 -11.95
CA ILE A 42 -6.74 -2.85 -10.61
C ILE A 42 -6.50 -4.36 -10.64
N LEU A 43 -5.52 -4.83 -9.87
CA LEU A 43 -5.20 -6.25 -9.74
C LEU A 43 -5.98 -6.94 -8.61
N GLY A 44 -6.38 -6.19 -7.58
CA GLY A 44 -7.15 -6.74 -6.46
C GLY A 44 -7.63 -5.67 -5.48
N LYS A 45 -8.29 -6.11 -4.40
CA LYS A 45 -8.72 -5.23 -3.31
C LYS A 45 -8.44 -5.87 -1.96
N VAL A 46 -7.99 -5.06 -1.00
CA VAL A 46 -7.75 -5.44 0.40
C VAL A 46 -8.66 -4.58 1.28
N ASN A 47 -9.68 -5.19 1.89
CA ASN A 47 -10.72 -4.49 2.67
C ASN A 47 -11.34 -3.28 1.97
N GLY A 48 -11.50 -3.36 0.64
CA GLY A 48 -12.07 -2.28 -0.17
C GLY A 48 -11.05 -1.27 -0.72
N GLU A 49 -9.80 -1.27 -0.24
CA GLU A 49 -8.71 -0.50 -0.85
C GLU A 49 -8.13 -1.24 -2.04
N GLU A 50 -7.93 -0.54 -3.16
CA GLU A 50 -7.47 -1.14 -4.41
C GLU A 50 -5.96 -1.37 -4.39
N ILE A 51 -5.54 -2.46 -5.02
CA ILE A 51 -4.16 -2.74 -5.40
C ILE A 51 -4.07 -2.52 -6.90
N THR A 52 -3.29 -1.52 -7.30
CA THR A 52 -3.03 -1.20 -8.69
C THR A 52 -1.89 -2.03 -9.26
N ARG A 53 -1.83 -2.13 -10.59
CA ARG A 53 -0.74 -2.77 -11.31
C ARG A 53 0.59 -2.06 -11.08
N GLU A 54 0.55 -0.74 -10.97
CA GLU A 54 1.72 0.08 -10.67
C GLU A 54 2.29 -0.26 -9.29
N GLU A 55 1.46 -0.29 -8.24
CA GLU A 55 1.91 -0.66 -6.89
C GLU A 55 2.51 -2.06 -6.84
N TYR A 56 1.91 -3.02 -7.54
CA TYR A 56 2.44 -4.38 -7.62
C TYR A 56 3.78 -4.42 -8.38
N SER A 57 3.88 -3.69 -9.49
CA SER A 57 5.12 -3.61 -10.27
C SER A 57 6.25 -2.97 -9.47
N ASP A 58 5.97 -1.93 -8.70
CA ASP A 58 6.94 -1.27 -7.83
C ASP A 58 7.42 -2.21 -6.72
N ALA A 59 6.50 -2.92 -6.06
CA ALA A 59 6.84 -3.89 -5.02
C ALA A 59 7.71 -5.04 -5.56
N LEU A 60 7.38 -5.55 -6.75
CA LEU A 60 8.14 -6.60 -7.41
C LEU A 60 9.54 -6.12 -7.81
N LEU A 61 9.64 -4.94 -8.44
CA LEU A 61 10.92 -4.34 -8.84
C LEU A 61 11.85 -4.15 -7.63
N MET A 62 11.30 -3.72 -6.50
CA MET A 62 12.08 -3.56 -5.27
C MET A 62 12.62 -4.90 -4.77
N LEU A 63 11.79 -5.96 -4.72
CA LEU A 63 12.25 -7.28 -4.31
C LEU A 63 13.31 -7.85 -5.26
N GLN A 64 13.14 -7.65 -6.56
CA GLN A 64 14.14 -8.05 -7.56
C GLN A 64 15.46 -7.32 -7.35
N SER A 65 15.43 -5.99 -7.17
CA SER A 65 16.64 -5.20 -6.91
C SER A 65 17.35 -5.64 -5.63
N GLN A 66 16.60 -5.94 -4.56
CA GLN A 66 17.16 -6.46 -3.32
C GLN A 66 17.76 -7.86 -3.50
N ALA A 67 17.10 -8.75 -4.23
CA ALA A 67 17.61 -10.09 -4.52
C ALA A 67 18.90 -10.02 -5.35
N GLU A 68 18.93 -9.16 -6.37
CA GLU A 68 20.10 -8.94 -7.22
C GLU A 68 21.31 -8.44 -6.42
N GLN A 69 21.12 -7.45 -5.53
CA GLN A 69 22.17 -6.96 -4.63
C GLN A 69 22.72 -8.04 -3.68
N GLN A 70 21.89 -9.04 -3.34
CA GLN A 70 22.27 -10.17 -2.49
C GLN A 70 22.80 -11.38 -3.28
N GLY A 71 22.93 -11.28 -4.61
CA GLY A 71 23.33 -12.39 -5.48
C GLY A 71 22.33 -13.54 -5.51
N ARG A 72 21.05 -13.27 -5.23
CA ARG A 72 19.96 -14.25 -5.20
C ARG A 72 19.18 -14.24 -6.52
N PRO A 73 18.51 -15.36 -6.88
CA PRO A 73 17.60 -15.39 -8.03
C PRO A 73 16.50 -14.34 -7.91
N THR A 74 16.22 -13.63 -9.00
CA THR A 74 15.18 -12.60 -9.10
C THR A 74 13.83 -13.14 -9.60
N THR A 75 13.78 -14.43 -9.97
CA THR A 75 12.58 -15.13 -10.44
C THR A 75 11.79 -15.72 -9.26
N GLY A 76 10.46 -15.81 -9.41
CA GLY A 76 9.59 -16.39 -8.37
C GLY A 76 9.30 -15.45 -7.20
N LEU A 77 9.57 -14.14 -7.35
CA LEU A 77 9.32 -13.12 -6.32
C LEU A 77 7.91 -12.52 -6.43
N GLU A 78 7.11 -12.93 -7.40
CA GLU A 78 5.75 -12.44 -7.68
C GLU A 78 4.82 -12.63 -6.49
N GLU A 79 4.74 -13.84 -5.95
CA GLU A 79 3.90 -14.15 -4.80
C GLU A 79 4.39 -13.40 -3.55
N GLN A 80 5.71 -13.32 -3.35
CA GLN A 80 6.28 -12.56 -2.23
C GLN A 80 5.98 -11.07 -2.34
N ALA A 81 6.07 -10.49 -3.54
CA ALA A 81 5.70 -9.09 -3.80
C ALA A 81 4.23 -8.86 -3.49
N TRP A 82 3.36 -9.78 -3.92
CA TRP A 82 1.93 -9.72 -3.64
C TRP A 82 1.64 -9.76 -2.13
N GLN A 83 2.21 -10.73 -1.41
CA GLN A 83 2.01 -10.86 0.04
C GLN A 83 2.54 -9.63 0.79
N ASN A 84 3.71 -9.11 0.44
CA ASN A 84 4.24 -7.89 1.03
C ASN A 84 3.34 -6.69 0.78
N LEU A 85 2.79 -6.55 -0.43
CA LEU A 85 1.89 -5.46 -0.77
C LEU A 85 0.56 -5.55 -0.02
N VAL A 86 -0.03 -6.75 0.07
CA VAL A 86 -1.23 -7.00 0.87
C VAL A 86 -0.98 -6.67 2.35
N GLN A 87 0.15 -7.13 2.89
CA GLN A 87 0.53 -6.85 4.27
C GLN A 87 0.73 -5.35 4.50
N SER A 88 1.38 -4.64 3.58
CA SER A 88 1.57 -3.18 3.64
C SER A 88 0.24 -2.43 3.70
N LYS A 89 -0.72 -2.83 2.85
CA LYS A 89 -2.10 -2.29 2.86
C LYS A 89 -2.80 -2.54 4.19
N LEU A 90 -2.75 -3.77 4.71
CA LEU A 90 -3.36 -4.13 5.98
C LEU A 90 -2.76 -3.34 7.16
N ILE A 91 -1.44 -3.23 7.22
CA ILE A 91 -0.75 -2.47 8.28
C ILE A 91 -1.11 -1.00 8.22
N LYS A 92 -1.14 -0.40 7.03
CA LYS A 92 -1.55 0.99 6.85
C LYS A 92 -2.99 1.20 7.34
N GLN A 93 -3.92 0.31 6.96
CA GLN A 93 -5.31 0.39 7.39
C GLN A 93 -5.46 0.29 8.92
N GLU A 94 -4.75 -0.64 9.56
CA GLU A 94 -4.78 -0.76 11.03
C GLU A 94 -4.11 0.45 11.71
N PHE A 95 -3.01 0.96 11.16
CA PHE A 95 -2.34 2.17 11.67
C PHE A 95 -3.28 3.39 11.62
N GLU A 96 -4.01 3.58 10.52
CA GLU A 96 -5.00 4.66 10.38
C GLU A 96 -6.21 4.44 11.31
N LYS A 97 -6.68 3.21 11.49
CA LYS A 97 -7.77 2.87 12.44
C LYS A 97 -7.40 3.16 13.90
N LEU A 98 -6.13 3.00 14.26
CA LEU A 98 -5.61 3.39 15.58
C LEU A 98 -5.57 4.92 15.78
N GLY A 99 -5.91 5.70 14.76
CA GLY A 99 -5.85 7.17 14.79
C GLY A 99 -4.42 7.71 14.75
N LEU A 100 -3.45 6.87 14.35
CA LEU A 100 -2.05 7.26 14.26
C LEU A 100 -1.76 7.93 12.91
N LYS A 101 -0.79 8.85 12.93
CA LYS A 101 -0.27 9.50 11.73
C LYS A 101 1.23 9.65 11.84
N ILE A 102 1.96 9.31 10.78
CA ILE A 102 3.37 9.66 10.67
C ILE A 102 3.47 11.15 10.33
N THR A 103 3.92 11.94 11.30
CA THR A 103 4.31 13.34 11.05
C THR A 103 5.68 13.40 10.41
N GLU A 104 5.95 14.46 9.66
CA GLU A 104 7.26 14.68 9.03
C GLU A 104 8.39 14.68 10.07
N ASP A 105 8.21 15.36 11.20
CA ASP A 105 9.20 15.40 12.27
C ASP A 105 9.48 14.01 12.85
N TYR A 106 8.43 13.23 13.10
CA TYR A 106 8.57 11.85 13.54
C TYR A 106 9.35 11.02 12.50
N PHE A 107 8.96 11.05 11.23
CA PHE A 107 9.65 10.31 10.16
C PHE A 107 11.16 10.61 10.15
N TRP A 108 11.54 11.89 10.13
CA TRP A 108 12.94 12.28 10.12
C TRP A 108 13.69 11.94 11.41
N SER A 109 13.03 11.98 12.57
CA SER A 109 13.62 11.56 13.84
C SER A 109 13.88 10.04 13.90
N GLN A 110 13.06 9.27 13.20
CA GLN A 110 13.13 7.81 13.20
C GLN A 110 14.03 7.25 12.10
N LEU A 111 14.28 8.03 11.05
CA LEU A 111 15.09 7.63 9.90
C LEU A 111 16.47 7.05 10.27
N PRO A 112 17.24 7.62 11.24
CA PRO A 112 18.53 7.05 11.65
C PRO A 112 18.43 5.65 12.27
N TYR A 113 17.26 5.24 12.77
CA TYR A 113 17.03 3.92 13.38
C TYR A 113 16.43 2.91 12.38
N ASP A 114 16.26 3.32 11.13
CA ASP A 114 15.86 2.41 10.07
C ASP A 114 17.06 1.56 9.62
N PRO A 115 16.89 0.27 9.32
CA PRO A 115 18.01 -0.61 8.94
C PRO A 115 18.82 -0.12 7.73
N LEU A 116 18.23 0.70 6.85
CA LEU A 116 18.92 1.28 5.70
C LEU A 116 19.92 2.37 6.09
N PHE A 117 19.71 3.06 7.22
CA PHE A 117 20.51 4.21 7.63
C PHE A 117 21.29 3.96 8.92
N GLY A 118 20.75 3.16 9.85
CA GLY A 118 21.33 2.93 11.17
C GLY A 118 22.64 2.15 11.18
N GLN A 119 23.03 1.57 10.04
CA GLN A 119 24.35 0.96 9.86
C GLN A 119 25.45 1.99 9.56
N ASN A 120 25.08 3.21 9.14
CA ASN A 120 26.03 4.28 8.85
C ASN A 120 26.15 5.22 10.06
N PRO A 121 27.24 5.13 10.86
CA PRO A 121 27.43 5.96 12.04
C PRO A 121 27.63 7.45 11.71
N GLU A 122 27.97 7.78 10.46
CA GLU A 122 28.15 9.17 9.99
C GLU A 122 26.87 9.76 9.40
N PHE A 123 25.75 9.03 9.41
CA PHE A 123 24.51 9.51 8.80
C PHE A 123 23.99 10.79 9.47
N ASN A 124 23.90 11.87 8.69
CA ASN A 124 23.36 13.16 9.12
C ASN A 124 22.03 13.47 8.43
N VAL A 125 20.95 13.51 9.22
CA VAL A 125 19.58 13.78 8.73
C VAL A 125 19.46 15.13 8.01
N GLN A 126 20.14 16.18 8.50
CA GLN A 126 20.01 17.52 7.93
C GLN A 126 20.74 17.64 6.59
N GLU A 127 21.87 16.97 6.43
CA GLU A 127 22.58 16.90 5.16
C GLU A 127 21.80 16.08 4.15
N PHE A 128 21.31 14.91 4.57
CA PHE A 128 20.48 14.07 3.71
C PHE A 128 19.21 14.77 3.25
N LYS A 129 18.52 15.53 4.13
CA LYS A 129 17.39 16.39 3.73
C LYS A 129 17.76 17.36 2.61
N LYS A 130 18.92 18.01 2.70
CA LYS A 130 19.39 18.95 1.67
C LYS A 130 19.69 18.23 0.36
N GLU A 131 20.24 17.03 0.40
CA GLU A 131 20.49 16.22 -0.79
C GLU A 131 19.19 15.83 -1.50
N ILE A 132 18.18 15.39 -0.74
CA ILE A 132 16.86 15.07 -1.30
C ILE A 132 16.21 16.30 -1.93
N GLU A 133 16.29 17.48 -1.30
CA GLU A 133 15.74 18.72 -1.88
C GLU A 133 16.50 19.17 -3.13
N LYS A 134 17.83 18.98 -3.18
CA LYS A 134 18.60 19.17 -4.42
C LYS A 134 18.12 18.19 -5.51
N ALA A 135 17.99 16.91 -5.18
CA ALA A 135 17.54 15.89 -6.14
C ALA A 135 16.13 16.16 -6.67
N ARG A 136 15.27 16.77 -5.85
CA ARG A 136 13.92 17.19 -6.24
C ARG A 136 13.91 18.35 -7.25
N THR A 137 14.86 19.27 -7.13
CA THR A 137 14.88 20.52 -7.90
C THR A 137 15.78 20.45 -9.14
N ASP A 138 16.80 19.60 -9.13
CA ASP A 138 17.66 19.33 -10.27
C ASP A 138 17.07 18.24 -11.17
N GLY A 139 16.71 18.61 -12.40
CA GLY A 139 16.17 17.69 -13.39
C GLY A 139 17.07 16.49 -13.71
N ASN A 140 18.39 16.62 -13.51
CA ASN A 140 19.33 15.51 -13.72
C ASN A 140 19.31 14.47 -12.59
N MET A 141 18.70 14.80 -11.45
CA MET A 141 18.66 13.95 -10.25
C MET A 141 17.24 13.44 -9.95
N ILE A 142 16.28 13.67 -10.84
CA ILE A 142 14.88 13.29 -10.63
C ILE A 142 14.70 11.78 -10.41
N GLU A 143 15.55 10.96 -11.04
CA GLU A 143 15.55 9.51 -10.83
C GLU A 143 15.94 9.15 -9.40
N GLN A 144 16.93 9.84 -8.83
CA GLN A 144 17.34 9.66 -7.43
C GLN A 144 16.23 10.10 -6.48
N TYR A 145 15.54 11.20 -6.80
CA TYR A 145 14.38 11.63 -6.02
C TYR A 145 13.23 10.61 -6.08
N ASN A 146 12.93 10.05 -7.26
CA ASN A 146 11.92 9.00 -7.40
C ASN A 146 12.31 7.71 -6.68
N ALA A 147 13.59 7.32 -6.71
CA ALA A 147 14.11 6.22 -5.91
C ALA A 147 13.95 6.49 -4.40
N TRP A 148 14.23 7.71 -3.95
CA TRP A 148 13.96 8.14 -2.58
C TRP A 148 12.48 8.05 -2.23
N LEU A 149 11.55 8.49 -3.09
CA LEU A 149 10.11 8.40 -2.83
C LEU A 149 9.66 6.95 -2.64
N ARG A 150 10.19 6.01 -3.43
CA ARG A 150 9.95 4.57 -3.25
C ARG A 150 10.52 4.07 -1.92
N ALA A 151 11.77 4.40 -1.62
CA ALA A 151 12.40 4.04 -0.35
C ALA A 151 11.63 4.63 0.86
N ARG A 152 11.17 5.87 0.77
CA ARG A 152 10.38 6.54 1.80
C ARG A 152 9.08 5.79 2.10
N LYS A 153 8.32 5.35 1.09
CA LYS A 153 7.09 4.55 1.29
C LYS A 153 7.38 3.27 2.09
N GLU A 154 8.49 2.61 1.82
CA GLU A 154 8.90 1.38 2.50
C GLU A 154 9.35 1.62 3.94
N ILE A 155 10.05 2.72 4.17
CA ILE A 155 10.42 3.17 5.51
C ILE A 155 9.16 3.51 6.31
N GLU A 156 8.22 4.24 5.72
CA GLU A 156 6.91 4.55 6.33
C GLU A 156 6.14 3.27 6.67
N TYR A 157 6.10 2.29 5.76
CA TYR A 157 5.53 0.97 6.04
C TYR A 157 6.16 0.31 7.27
N ARG A 158 7.50 0.25 7.34
CA ARG A 158 8.20 -0.33 8.51
C ARG A 158 7.92 0.44 9.79
N MET A 159 7.85 1.77 9.74
CA MET A 159 7.50 2.60 10.90
C MET A 159 6.07 2.33 11.36
N MET A 160 5.10 2.28 10.45
CA MET A 160 3.71 1.93 10.76
C MET A 160 3.62 0.52 11.36
N ALA A 161 4.29 -0.47 10.77
CA ALA A 161 4.33 -1.83 11.26
C ALA A 161 4.85 -1.90 12.70
N ARG A 162 5.98 -1.24 12.99
CA ARG A 162 6.54 -1.16 14.34
C ARG A 162 5.55 -0.58 15.34
N GLN A 163 4.84 0.50 14.98
CA GLN A 163 3.83 1.12 15.85
C GLN A 163 2.61 0.22 16.06
N VAL A 164 2.08 -0.38 15.00
CA VAL A 164 0.93 -1.30 15.08
C VAL A 164 1.29 -2.50 15.96
N PHE A 165 2.37 -3.20 15.68
CA PHE A 165 2.78 -4.38 16.45
C PHE A 165 3.23 -4.03 17.87
N GLY A 166 3.88 -2.89 18.08
CA GLY A 166 4.25 -2.42 19.42
C GLY A 166 3.02 -2.18 20.30
N ASN A 167 1.99 -1.55 19.76
CA ASN A 167 0.74 -1.31 20.49
C ASN A 167 -0.04 -2.60 20.75
N ILE A 168 -0.08 -3.52 19.77
CA ILE A 168 -0.75 -4.83 19.94
C ILE A 168 -0.02 -5.66 21.00
N THR A 169 1.30 -5.79 20.89
CA THR A 169 2.08 -6.64 21.80
C THR A 169 2.11 -6.09 23.23
N ALA A 170 2.03 -4.77 23.43
CA ALA A 170 1.88 -4.17 24.75
C ALA A 170 0.59 -4.61 25.48
N GLY A 171 -0.46 -5.00 24.74
CA GLY A 171 -1.70 -5.54 25.30
C GLY A 171 -1.68 -7.06 25.56
N ILE A 172 -0.68 -7.78 25.05
CA ILE A 172 -0.55 -9.23 25.22
C ILE A 172 0.20 -9.49 26.54
N THR A 173 -0.43 -10.22 27.46
CA THR A 173 0.17 -10.62 28.74
C THR A 173 0.04 -12.12 28.93
N SER A 174 0.97 -12.73 29.68
CA SER A 174 0.88 -14.14 30.07
C SER A 174 0.50 -14.26 31.54
N ASN A 175 -0.29 -15.29 31.84
CA ASN A 175 -0.55 -15.64 33.24
C ASN A 175 0.64 -16.39 33.85
N LYS A 176 0.70 -16.47 35.18
CA LYS A 176 1.81 -17.11 35.91
C LYS A 176 2.04 -18.56 35.47
N LYS A 177 0.98 -19.32 35.18
CA LYS A 177 1.05 -20.75 34.86
C LYS A 177 1.61 -20.99 33.46
N GLU A 178 1.25 -20.13 32.50
CA GLU A 178 1.86 -20.13 31.17
C GLU A 178 3.35 -19.80 31.26
N ALA A 179 3.72 -18.77 32.03
CA ALA A 179 5.12 -18.40 32.23
C ALA A 179 5.94 -19.55 32.83
N GLU A 180 5.42 -20.21 33.87
CA GLU A 180 6.06 -21.40 34.47
C GLU A 180 6.24 -22.53 33.46
N THR A 181 5.25 -22.75 32.59
CA THR A 181 5.31 -23.80 31.56
C THR A 181 6.36 -23.49 30.50
N ILE A 182 6.41 -22.24 30.03
CA ILE A 182 7.41 -21.77 29.06
C ILE A 182 8.82 -21.89 29.64
N MET A 183 9.01 -21.53 30.91
CA MET A 183 10.31 -21.67 31.59
C MET A 183 10.73 -23.14 31.67
N LYS A 184 9.83 -24.05 32.07
CA LYS A 184 10.13 -25.49 32.10
C LYS A 184 10.51 -26.04 30.72
N GLN A 185 9.76 -25.71 29.68
CA GLN A 185 10.07 -26.15 28.31
C GLN A 185 11.44 -25.65 27.86
N ARG A 186 11.78 -24.39 28.15
CA ARG A 186 13.09 -23.84 27.83
C ARG A 186 14.21 -24.60 28.55
N ASP A 187 14.03 -24.87 29.83
CA ASP A 187 15.04 -25.55 30.65
C ASP A 187 15.20 -27.03 30.21
N GLU A 188 14.11 -27.73 29.85
CA GLU A 188 14.14 -29.08 29.28
C GLU A 188 14.87 -29.16 27.93
N VAL A 189 14.76 -28.13 27.10
CA VAL A 189 15.45 -28.06 25.79
C VAL A 189 16.93 -27.66 25.95
N ALA A 190 17.28 -26.97 27.03
CA ALA A 190 18.66 -26.56 27.31
C ALA A 190 19.51 -27.67 27.96
N ASP A 191 18.88 -28.70 28.54
CA ASP A 191 19.53 -29.86 29.17
C ASP A 191 19.93 -30.96 28.16
N ILE A 192 20.06 -30.63 26.87
CA ILE A 192 20.47 -31.53 25.76
C ILE A 192 21.78 -31.05 25.15
#